data_AF-A0A2K3JN04-F1
#
_entry.id   AF-A0A2K3JN04-F1
#
_cell.length_a   1.000
_cell.length_b   1.000
_cell.length_c   1.000
_cell.angle_alpha   90.00
_cell.angle_beta   90.00
_cell.angle_gamma   90.00
#
_symmetry.space_group_name_H-M   'P 1'
#
loop_
_entity.id
_entity.type
_entity.pdbx_description
1 polymer ?
#
loop_
_entity_poly.entity_id
_entity_poly.type
_entity_poly.pdbx_seq_one_letter_code
_entity_poly.pdbx_strand_id
1 'polypeptide(L)' 'MVAAGAWLDDNTKQLEATIHYRKLVSIDNPKIGEVIKSGVVPRLVEFLLRDDFPQLQ' A
#
# COMPACT_ATOMS: atom_id res chain seq x y z
N MET A 1 0.19 -3.02 12.39
CA MET A 1 0.53 -1.58 12.31
C MET A 1 1.07 -1.13 10.93
N VAL A 2 1.06 -1.98 9.88
CA VAL A 2 1.52 -1.58 8.53
C VAL A 2 0.42 -0.92 7.70
N ALA A 3 -0.83 -1.39 7.81
CA ALA A 3 -1.99 -0.72 7.21
C ALA A 3 -2.05 0.75 7.65
N ALA A 4 -1.80 1.03 8.93
CA ALA A 4 -1.76 2.39 9.48
C ALA A 4 -0.72 3.28 8.74
N GLY A 5 0.40 2.72 8.30
CA GLY A 5 1.45 3.45 7.58
C GLY A 5 0.97 4.09 6.27
N ALA A 6 0.07 3.42 5.54
CA ALA A 6 -0.54 3.97 4.32
C ALA A 6 -1.45 5.18 4.60
N TRP A 7 -2.00 5.27 5.81
CA TRP A 7 -2.91 6.34 6.23
C TRP A 7 -2.20 7.49 6.96
N LEU A 8 -0.91 7.35 7.27
CA LEU A 8 -0.14 8.44 7.88
C LEU A 8 0.24 9.47 6.82
N ASP A 9 0.29 10.74 7.21
CA ASP A 9 0.75 11.84 6.35
C ASP A 9 2.29 11.93 6.36
N ASP A 10 2.93 10.82 6.02
CA ASP A 10 4.39 10.64 6.01
C ASP A 10 4.74 9.81 4.78
N ASN A 11 5.39 10.45 3.80
CA ASN A 11 5.77 9.85 2.53
C ASN A 11 6.58 8.56 2.69
N THR A 12 7.50 8.52 3.67
CA THR A 12 8.34 7.35 3.91
C THR A 12 7.50 6.19 4.42
N LYS A 13 6.59 6.44 5.37
CA LYS A 13 5.70 5.39 5.91
C LYS A 13 4.67 4.90 4.89
N GLN A 14 4.17 5.79 4.05
CA GLN A 14 3.28 5.43 2.93
C GLN A 14 4.01 4.53 1.92
N LEU A 15 5.27 4.86 1.59
CA LEU A 15 6.07 4.06 0.67
C LEU A 15 6.41 2.68 1.24
N GLU A 16 6.82 2.62 2.51
CA GLU A 16 7.08 1.35 3.21
C GLU A 16 5.85 0.43 3.22
N ALA A 17 4.67 0.99 3.51
CA ALA A 17 3.42 0.26 3.49
C ALA A 17 3.10 -0.25 2.07
N THR A 18 3.26 0.60 1.04
CA THR A 18 3.01 0.24 -0.36
C THR A 18 3.93 -0.90 -0.82
N ILE A 19 5.23 -0.82 -0.53
CA ILE A 19 6.20 -1.89 -0.82
C ILE A 19 5.82 -3.19 -0.12
N HIS A 20 5.38 -3.12 1.14
CA HIS A 20 4.93 -4.29 1.88
C HIS A 20 3.73 -4.98 1.21
N TYR A 21 2.70 -4.22 0.84
CA TYR A 21 1.53 -4.77 0.16
C TYR A 21 1.87 -5.33 -1.23
N ARG A 22 2.75 -4.67 -1.99
CA ARG A 22 3.25 -5.21 -3.26
C ARG A 22 3.93 -6.56 -3.09
N LYS A 23 4.74 -6.74 -2.05
CA LYS A 23 5.40 -8.02 -1.74
C LYS A 23 4.38 -9.12 -1.41
N LEU A 24 3.32 -8.80 -0.67
CA LEU A 24 2.27 -9.78 -0.30
C LEU A 24 1.48 -10.33 -1.49
N VAL A 25 1.37 -9.57 -2.58
CA VAL A 25 0.66 -9.99 -3.81
C VAL A 25 1.60 -10.54 -4.89
N SER A 26 2.92 -10.45 -4.69
CA SER A 26 3.93 -10.88 -5.67
C SER A 26 4.50 -12.28 -5.37
N ILE A 27 3.74 -13.14 -4.67
CA ILE A 27 4.13 -14.51 -4.31
C ILE A 27 3.21 -15.54 -5.00
N ASP A 28 3.66 -16.79 -5.13
CA ASP A 28 2.92 -17.88 -5.83
C ASP A 28 1.48 -18.11 -5.32
N ASN A 29 1.18 -17.74 -4.08
CA ASN A 29 -0.18 -17.74 -3.54
C ASN A 29 -0.48 -16.38 -2.88
N PRO A 30 -0.90 -15.37 -3.68
CA PRO A 30 -0.98 -13.99 -3.22
C PRO A 30 -2.02 -13.84 -2.11
N LYS A 31 -1.67 -13.07 -1.07
CA LYS A 31 -2.52 -12.87 0.13
C LYS A 31 -3.62 -11.84 -0.10
N ILE A 32 -4.34 -11.91 -1.22
CA ILE A 32 -5.34 -10.92 -1.63
C ILE A 32 -6.40 -10.70 -0.56
N GLY A 33 -6.90 -11.78 0.05
CA GLY A 33 -7.91 -11.68 1.11
C GLY A 33 -7.43 -10.91 2.35
N GLU A 34 -6.15 -11.01 2.69
CA GLU A 34 -5.56 -10.26 3.82
C GLU A 34 -5.40 -8.77 3.45
N VAL A 35 -5.01 -8.47 2.20
CA VAL A 35 -4.92 -7.10 1.68
C VAL A 35 -6.30 -6.43 1.71
N ILE A 36 -7.34 -7.09 1.20
CA ILE A 36 -8.71 -6.56 1.21
C ILE A 36 -9.19 -6.34 2.65
N LYS A 37 -9.02 -7.32 3.54
CA LYS A 37 -9.41 -7.21 4.96
C LYS A 37 -8.68 -6.10 5.70
N SER A 38 -7.47 -5.73 5.28
CA SER A 38 -6.73 -4.62 5.87
C SER A 38 -7.29 -3.24 5.52
N GLY A 39 -8.20 -3.15 4.53
CA GLY A 39 -8.82 -1.90 4.11
C GLY A 39 -7.88 -0.94 3.37
N VAL A 40 -6.68 -1.39 2.99
CA VAL A 40 -5.68 -0.51 2.34
C VAL A 40 -6.00 -0.18 0.88
N VAL A 41 -6.85 -0.98 0.22
CA VAL A 41 -7.08 -0.89 -1.23
C VAL A 41 -7.52 0.51 -1.69
N PRO A 42 -8.51 1.19 -1.05
CA PRO A 42 -8.86 2.55 -1.44
C PRO A 42 -7.69 3.53 -1.36
N ARG A 43 -6.82 3.37 -0.35
CA ARG A 43 -5.64 4.22 -0.17
C ARG A 43 -4.56 3.98 -1.23
N LEU A 44 -4.34 2.73 -1.63
CA LEU A 44 -3.44 2.42 -2.75
C LEU A 44 -3.96 2.99 -4.07
N VAL A 45 -5.28 3.03 -4.27
CA VAL A 45 -5.89 3.68 -5.46
C VAL A 45 -5.66 5.20 -5.42
N GLU A 46 -5.80 5.85 -4.27
CA GLU A 46 -5.47 7.28 -4.12
C GLU A 46 -4.01 7.58 -4.46
N PHE A 47 -3.08 6.69 -4.11
CA PHE A 47 -1.66 6.84 -4.44
C PHE A 47 -1.36 6.85 -5.94
N LEU A 48 -2.20 6.22 -6.76
CA LEU A 48 -2.07 6.27 -8.23
C LEU A 48 -2.28 7.68 -8.80
N LEU A 49 -2.87 8.60 -8.03
CA LEU A 49 -3.10 10.00 -8.42
C LEU A 49 -1.99 10.95 -7.92
N ARG A 50 -1.00 10.43 -7.18
CA ARG A 50 0.10 11.22 -6.60
C ARG A 50 1.21 11.46 -7.62
N ASP A 51 0.99 12.41 -8.53
CA ASP A 51 2.00 12.80 -9.52
C ASP A 51 3.26 13.41 -8.89
N ASP A 52 3.11 14.01 -7.70
CA ASP A 52 4.21 14.59 -6.93
C ASP A 52 5.09 13.53 -6.23
N PHE A 53 4.61 12.29 -6.15
CA PHE A 53 5.38 11.19 -5.55
C PHE A 53 5.14 9.84 -6.25
N PRO A 54 5.69 9.66 -7.48
CA PRO A 54 5.46 8.49 -8.32
C PRO A 54 5.92 7.15 -7.71
N GLN A 55 6.75 7.17 -6.66
CA GLN A 55 7.24 5.97 -5.98
C GLN A 55 6.12 5.20 -5.25
N LEU A 56 4.96 5.81 -5.00
CA LEU A 56 3.80 5.16 -4.41
C LEU A 56 2.96 4.34 -5.40
N GLN A 57 3.33 4.31 -6.68
CA GLN A 57 2.58 3.68 -7.76
C GLN A 57 3.20 2.34 -8.18
#